data_AF-A0A3S1JXX7-F1
#
_entry.id   AF-A0A3S1JXX7-F1
#
_cell.length_a   1.000
_cell.length_b   1.000
_cell.length_c   1.000
_cell.angle_alpha   90.00
_cell.angle_beta   90.00
_cell.angle_gamma   90.00
#
_symmetry.space_group_name_H-M   'P 1'
#
loop_
_entity.id
_entity.type
_entity.pdbx_description
1 polymer ?
#
loop_
_entity_poly.entity_id
_entity_poly.type
_entity_poly.pdbx_seq_one_letter_code
_entity_poly.pdbx_strand_id
1 'polypeptide(L)'
;LEEMGDYARAEKLGRMAVDIEPRDGWAQHAVAHVMETQSRQKDGIAWMRANPEAWTKESFLQVHNWWHLALFHYDLGETEQVLALYDGPIYGERSTLALNMVDASAILWRLHLGGVDVGPRWAALAANWTKASAGNYAFNDAHAMMAFVGAGQEAPVRALLEAQREAMHGNDDNAAFTRDVGHPLTLAIKAFGDGNYAETLRLIRPIRAIAHRFGGSHAQRDVIDLTLIEAALRSGDHALATALAAERALARPDSLLSALFSRRAADLSEN
;
A
#
# COMPACT_ATOMS: atom_id res chain seq x y z
N LEU A 1 4.07 18.10 7.06
CA LEU A 1 2.86 18.98 7.14
C LEU A 1 1.67 18.25 6.52
N GLU A 2 1.88 17.68 5.34
CA GLU A 2 1.04 16.74 4.62
C GLU A 2 0.51 15.59 5.49
N GLU A 3 1.36 14.87 6.25
CA GLU A 3 0.89 13.75 7.10
C GLU A 3 0.07 14.20 8.34
N MET A 4 0.10 15.50 8.66
CA MET A 4 -0.58 16.10 9.81
C MET A 4 -1.85 16.88 9.42
N GLY A 5 -2.23 16.88 8.14
CA GLY A 5 -3.46 17.50 7.66
C GLY A 5 -3.37 18.98 7.27
N ASP A 6 -2.19 19.62 7.37
CA ASP A 6 -2.00 21.00 6.89
C ASP A 6 -1.66 21.02 5.39
N TYR A 7 -2.60 20.50 4.58
CA TYR A 7 -2.40 20.22 3.16
C TYR A 7 -2.09 21.46 2.33
N ALA A 8 -2.82 22.56 2.56
CA ALA A 8 -2.65 23.79 1.79
C ALA A 8 -1.25 24.40 1.99
N ARG A 9 -0.76 24.38 3.24
CA ARG A 9 0.60 24.87 3.54
C ARG A 9 1.66 23.90 3.04
N ALA A 10 1.44 22.59 3.18
CA ALA A 10 2.33 21.56 2.65
C ALA A 10 2.53 21.70 1.14
N GLU A 11 1.43 21.83 0.37
CA GLU A 11 1.48 22.01 -1.08
C GLU A 11 2.22 23.30 -1.45
N LYS A 12 1.87 24.42 -0.82
CA LYS A 12 2.52 25.71 -1.10
C LYS A 12 4.03 25.63 -0.88
N LEU A 13 4.48 25.12 0.26
CA LEU A 13 5.90 25.04 0.60
C LEU A 13 6.64 24.01 -0.25
N GLY A 14 6.02 22.85 -0.54
CA GLY A 14 6.61 21.83 -1.40
C GLY A 14 6.83 22.34 -2.83
N ARG A 15 5.86 23.07 -3.40
CA ARG A 15 6.02 23.70 -4.72
C ARG A 15 7.14 24.74 -4.72
N MET A 16 7.18 25.62 -3.71
CA MET A 16 8.25 26.61 -3.58
C MET A 16 9.63 25.95 -3.46
N ALA A 17 9.75 24.81 -2.77
CA ALA A 17 11.00 24.08 -2.66
C ALA A 17 11.45 23.50 -4.01
N VAL A 18 10.52 22.90 -4.79
CA VAL A 18 10.82 22.41 -6.14
C VAL A 18 11.17 23.55 -7.11
N ASP A 19 10.55 24.72 -6.97
CA ASP A 19 10.90 25.90 -7.78
C ASP A 19 12.34 26.39 -7.50
N ILE A 20 12.83 26.21 -6.26
CA ILE A 20 14.20 26.57 -5.85
C ILE A 20 15.20 25.48 -6.27
N GLU A 21 14.89 24.22 -5.99
CA GLU A 21 15.72 23.05 -6.31
C GLU A 21 14.84 21.98 -6.99
N PRO A 22 14.80 21.94 -8.33
CA PRO A 22 13.96 20.99 -9.07
C PRO A 22 14.29 19.51 -8.81
N ARG A 23 15.49 19.20 -8.31
CA ARG A 23 15.89 17.83 -7.98
C ARG A 23 15.49 17.39 -6.57
N ASP A 24 14.80 18.23 -5.81
CA ASP A 24 14.31 17.87 -4.48
C ASP A 24 13.16 16.84 -4.58
N GLY A 25 13.54 15.56 -4.60
CA GLY A 25 12.61 14.44 -4.65
C GLY A 25 11.68 14.36 -3.43
N TRP A 26 12.09 14.89 -2.28
CA TRP A 26 11.26 14.92 -1.07
C TRP A 26 10.18 16.00 -1.15
N ALA A 27 10.51 17.18 -1.69
CA ALA A 27 9.51 18.20 -1.97
C ALA A 27 8.50 17.74 -3.03
N GLN A 28 8.98 17.07 -4.09
CA GLN A 28 8.13 16.43 -5.09
C GLN A 28 7.14 15.45 -4.44
N HIS A 29 7.66 14.58 -3.57
CA HIS A 29 6.90 13.60 -2.80
C HIS A 29 5.85 14.23 -1.88
N ALA A 30 6.22 15.29 -1.14
CA ALA A 30 5.31 15.95 -0.20
C ALA A 30 4.08 16.54 -0.92
N VAL A 31 4.27 17.14 -2.10
CA VAL A 31 3.15 17.63 -2.92
C VAL A 31 2.32 16.46 -3.47
N ALA A 32 2.95 15.35 -3.88
CA ALA A 32 2.22 14.15 -4.31
C ALA A 32 1.34 13.58 -3.19
N HIS A 33 1.84 13.56 -1.95
CA HIS A 33 1.08 13.18 -0.77
C HIS A 33 -0.19 14.03 -0.57
N VAL A 34 -0.06 15.36 -0.69
CA VAL A 34 -1.24 16.25 -0.60
C VAL A 34 -2.29 15.87 -1.64
N MET A 35 -1.88 15.67 -2.90
CA MET A 35 -2.80 15.31 -3.98
C MET A 35 -3.46 13.95 -3.74
N GLU A 36 -2.71 12.98 -3.23
CA GLU A 36 -3.20 11.63 -2.94
C GLU A 36 -4.29 11.68 -1.86
N THR A 37 -3.97 12.34 -0.74
CA THR A 37 -4.85 12.39 0.42
C THR A 37 -6.11 13.22 0.14
N GLN A 38 -6.02 14.26 -0.69
CA GLN A 38 -7.16 15.08 -1.09
C GLN A 38 -7.97 14.50 -2.26
N SER A 39 -7.67 13.28 -2.74
CA SER A 39 -8.33 12.68 -3.90
C SER A 39 -8.27 13.57 -5.16
N ARG A 40 -7.08 14.15 -5.41
CA ARG A 40 -6.77 15.01 -6.57
C ARG A 40 -5.85 14.27 -7.54
N GLN A 41 -6.24 13.05 -7.94
CA GLN A 41 -5.40 12.14 -8.72
C GLN A 41 -4.91 12.77 -10.03
N LYS A 42 -5.77 13.50 -10.75
CA LYS A 42 -5.41 14.15 -12.02
C LYS A 42 -4.37 15.26 -11.82
N ASP A 43 -4.50 16.05 -10.76
CA ASP A 43 -3.51 17.08 -10.40
C ASP A 43 -2.18 16.42 -10.00
N GLY A 44 -2.25 15.31 -9.25
CA GLY A 44 -1.10 14.49 -8.89
C GLY A 44 -0.37 13.94 -10.11
N ILE A 45 -1.09 13.39 -11.08
CA ILE A 45 -0.51 12.90 -12.35
C ILE A 45 0.16 14.05 -13.11
N ALA A 46 -0.53 15.19 -13.26
CA ALA A 46 0.02 16.36 -13.92
C ALA A 46 1.30 16.85 -13.24
N TRP A 47 1.31 16.90 -11.90
CA TRP A 47 2.46 17.28 -11.09
C TRP A 47 3.66 16.35 -11.29
N MET A 48 3.45 15.03 -11.21
CA MET A 48 4.52 14.04 -11.36
C MET A 48 5.07 13.98 -12.80
N ARG A 49 4.21 14.22 -13.80
CA ARG A 49 4.58 14.18 -15.21
C ARG A 49 5.13 15.50 -15.76
N ALA A 50 5.05 16.60 -15.01
CA ALA A 50 5.52 17.90 -15.47
C ALA A 50 7.02 17.91 -15.81
N ASN A 51 7.84 17.26 -14.99
CA ASN A 51 9.27 17.13 -15.24
C ASN A 51 9.87 15.87 -14.57
N PRO A 52 9.65 14.67 -15.12
CA PRO A 52 10.13 13.42 -14.54
C PRO A 52 11.64 13.37 -14.36
N GLU A 53 12.41 13.92 -15.31
CA GLU A 53 13.87 13.88 -15.26
C GLU A 53 14.43 14.60 -14.02
N ALA A 54 13.79 15.70 -13.60
CA ALA A 54 14.25 16.49 -12.46
C ALA A 54 14.26 15.69 -11.15
N TRP A 55 13.17 14.99 -10.84
CA TRP A 55 13.03 14.26 -9.56
C TRP A 55 13.48 12.79 -9.61
N THR A 56 13.79 12.26 -10.81
CA THR A 56 14.28 10.87 -10.96
C THR A 56 15.79 10.74 -11.01
N LYS A 57 16.50 11.68 -11.64
CA LYS A 57 17.92 11.51 -11.95
C LYS A 57 18.79 11.42 -10.69
N GLU A 58 19.34 10.22 -10.46
CA GLU A 58 20.20 9.89 -9.31
C GLU A 58 19.50 10.11 -7.96
N SER A 59 18.17 10.01 -7.95
CA SER A 59 17.36 10.27 -6.77
C SER A 59 17.08 8.98 -6.00
N PHE A 60 17.43 8.96 -4.72
CA PHE A 60 17.08 7.86 -3.81
C PHE A 60 15.56 7.62 -3.75
N LEU A 61 14.75 8.68 -3.91
CA LEU A 61 13.31 8.63 -3.80
C LEU A 61 12.60 8.34 -5.15
N GLN A 62 13.36 8.11 -6.24
CA GLN A 62 12.77 8.00 -7.58
C GLN A 62 11.69 6.92 -7.66
N VAL A 63 11.97 5.72 -7.12
CA VAL A 63 11.06 4.56 -7.20
C VAL A 63 9.78 4.86 -6.41
N HIS A 64 9.95 5.44 -5.23
CA HIS A 64 8.83 5.79 -4.37
C HIS A 64 7.96 6.90 -4.97
N ASN A 65 8.56 7.87 -5.66
CA ASN A 65 7.82 8.87 -6.42
C ASN A 65 7.08 8.26 -7.63
N TRP A 66 7.68 7.31 -8.35
CA TRP A 66 6.97 6.55 -9.38
C TRP A 66 5.80 5.74 -8.80
N TRP A 67 5.95 5.21 -7.59
CA TRP A 67 4.89 4.51 -6.88
C TRP A 67 3.70 5.43 -6.55
N HIS A 68 3.94 6.67 -6.12
CA HIS A 68 2.84 7.66 -5.98
C HIS A 68 2.11 7.92 -7.29
N LEU A 69 2.85 8.04 -8.40
CA LEU A 69 2.21 8.18 -9.71
C LEU A 69 1.33 6.96 -10.04
N ALA A 70 1.78 5.74 -9.70
CA ALA A 70 0.99 4.54 -9.86
C ALA A 70 -0.26 4.53 -8.96
N LEU A 71 -0.20 5.06 -7.74
CA LEU A 71 -1.38 5.20 -6.88
C LEU A 71 -2.45 6.11 -7.48
N PHE A 72 -2.06 7.21 -8.12
CA PHE A 72 -3.03 8.08 -8.81
C PHE A 72 -3.75 7.34 -9.94
N HIS A 73 -2.99 6.63 -10.78
CA HIS A 73 -3.57 5.82 -11.86
C HIS A 73 -4.45 4.69 -11.30
N TYR A 74 -4.03 4.05 -10.20
CA TYR A 74 -4.81 2.99 -9.55
C TYR A 74 -6.18 3.47 -9.07
N ASP A 75 -6.23 4.61 -8.38
CA ASP A 75 -7.49 5.16 -7.89
C ASP A 75 -8.45 5.56 -9.04
N LEU A 76 -7.90 5.95 -10.20
CA LEU A 76 -8.67 6.22 -11.43
C LEU A 76 -9.11 4.94 -12.18
N GLY A 77 -8.68 3.75 -11.77
CA GLY A 77 -8.95 2.49 -12.47
C GLY A 77 -8.11 2.29 -13.74
N GLU A 78 -7.02 3.03 -13.90
CA GLU A 78 -6.12 3.02 -15.06
C GLU A 78 -5.08 1.89 -14.93
N THR A 79 -5.56 0.65 -14.91
CA THR A 79 -4.76 -0.56 -14.62
C THR A 79 -3.54 -0.73 -15.52
N GLU A 80 -3.67 -0.50 -16.83
CA GLU A 80 -2.56 -0.63 -17.78
C GLU A 80 -1.42 0.35 -17.46
N GLN A 81 -1.75 1.56 -17.01
CA GLN A 81 -0.78 2.58 -16.61
C GLN A 81 -0.06 2.16 -15.32
N VAL A 82 -0.78 1.56 -14.37
CA VAL A 82 -0.19 1.01 -13.14
C VAL A 82 0.80 -0.11 -13.47
N LEU A 83 0.42 -1.05 -14.34
CA LEU A 83 1.27 -2.16 -14.75
C LEU A 83 2.52 -1.68 -15.51
N ALA A 84 2.37 -0.70 -16.42
CA ALA A 84 3.50 -0.11 -17.12
C ALA A 84 4.50 0.57 -16.17
N LEU A 85 4.01 1.25 -15.13
CA LEU A 85 4.87 1.84 -14.09
C LEU A 85 5.55 0.77 -13.23
N TYR A 86 4.82 -0.30 -12.91
CA TYR A 86 5.39 -1.45 -12.20
C TYR A 86 6.54 -2.09 -12.98
N ASP A 87 6.30 -2.44 -14.26
CA ASP A 87 7.24 -3.15 -15.11
C ASP A 87 8.43 -2.29 -15.56
N GLY A 88 8.26 -0.97 -15.56
CA GLY A 88 9.33 -0.03 -15.85
C GLY A 88 9.98 0.50 -14.57
N PRO A 89 9.69 1.74 -14.18
CA PRO A 89 10.48 2.45 -13.18
C PRO A 89 10.35 1.94 -11.74
N ILE A 90 9.29 1.21 -11.37
CA ILE A 90 9.13 0.73 -9.98
C ILE A 90 9.90 -0.56 -9.75
N TYR A 91 9.78 -1.54 -10.65
CA TYR A 91 10.33 -2.88 -10.43
C TYR A 91 10.92 -3.57 -11.67
N GLY A 92 11.12 -2.85 -12.78
CA GLY A 92 11.74 -3.38 -13.99
C GLY A 92 13.17 -3.88 -13.77
N GLU A 93 13.96 -3.14 -12.99
CA GLU A 93 15.33 -3.53 -12.58
C GLU A 93 15.36 -4.55 -11.43
N ARG A 94 14.19 -4.90 -10.86
CA ARG A 94 14.03 -5.89 -9.79
C ARG A 94 14.96 -5.64 -8.60
N SER A 95 14.92 -4.40 -8.10
CA SER A 95 15.71 -3.97 -6.95
C SER A 95 15.50 -4.88 -5.73
N THR A 96 16.57 -5.14 -4.99
CA THR A 96 16.53 -5.85 -3.70
C THR A 96 16.49 -4.90 -2.50
N LEU A 97 16.43 -3.59 -2.74
CA LEU A 97 16.25 -2.60 -1.68
C LEU A 97 14.85 -2.72 -1.08
N ALA A 98 14.77 -2.88 0.24
CA ALA A 98 13.51 -3.11 0.94
C ALA A 98 12.45 -2.03 0.65
N LEU A 99 12.84 -0.76 0.57
CA LEU A 99 11.94 0.35 0.22
C LEU A 99 11.24 0.11 -1.13
N ASN A 100 12.01 -0.28 -2.15
CA ASN A 100 11.48 -0.52 -3.50
C ASN A 100 10.59 -1.77 -3.54
N MET A 101 10.95 -2.81 -2.77
CA MET A 101 10.15 -4.03 -2.68
C MET A 101 8.84 -3.81 -1.90
N VAL A 102 8.83 -2.93 -0.90
CA VAL A 102 7.62 -2.50 -0.20
C VAL A 102 6.64 -1.86 -1.18
N ASP A 103 7.11 -0.89 -1.98
CA ASP A 103 6.27 -0.20 -2.97
C ASP A 103 5.72 -1.17 -4.03
N ALA A 104 6.57 -2.06 -4.53
CA ALA A 104 6.20 -3.11 -5.48
C ALA A 104 5.15 -4.08 -4.89
N SER A 105 5.33 -4.55 -3.65
CA SER A 105 4.37 -5.42 -2.97
C SER A 105 3.02 -4.72 -2.80
N ALA A 106 3.05 -3.46 -2.35
CA ALA A 106 1.87 -2.69 -2.03
C ALA A 106 1.01 -2.40 -3.28
N ILE A 107 1.62 -2.11 -4.43
CA ILE A 107 0.87 -1.85 -5.66
C ILE A 107 0.31 -3.13 -6.30
N LEU A 108 1.07 -4.24 -6.29
CA LEU A 108 0.55 -5.53 -6.76
C LEU A 108 -0.60 -6.03 -5.88
N TRP A 109 -0.51 -5.84 -4.57
CA TRP A 109 -1.57 -6.23 -3.66
C TRP A 109 -2.86 -5.45 -3.93
N ARG A 110 -2.77 -4.14 -4.17
CA ARG A 110 -3.90 -3.30 -4.58
C ARG A 110 -4.58 -3.80 -5.86
N LEU A 111 -3.81 -4.19 -6.87
CA LEU A 111 -4.32 -4.80 -8.10
C LEU A 111 -4.99 -6.16 -7.82
N HIS A 112 -4.39 -7.00 -6.98
CA HIS A 112 -4.94 -8.29 -6.58
C HIS A 112 -6.27 -8.16 -5.81
N LEU A 113 -6.38 -7.19 -4.89
CA LEU A 113 -7.65 -6.87 -4.21
C LEU A 113 -8.74 -6.49 -5.22
N GLY A 114 -8.38 -5.72 -6.25
CA GLY A 114 -9.26 -5.36 -7.37
C GLY A 114 -9.55 -6.48 -8.37
N GLY A 115 -9.05 -7.70 -8.16
CA GLY A 115 -9.28 -8.84 -9.04
C GLY A 115 -8.46 -8.83 -10.34
N VAL A 116 -7.43 -7.98 -10.44
CA VAL A 116 -6.55 -7.93 -11.60
C VAL A 116 -5.55 -9.08 -11.55
N ASP A 117 -5.42 -9.81 -12.65
CA ASP A 117 -4.34 -10.80 -12.83
C ASP A 117 -3.02 -10.08 -13.10
N VAL A 118 -2.08 -10.19 -12.15
CA VAL A 118 -0.76 -9.58 -12.26
C VAL A 118 0.29 -10.55 -12.83
N GLY A 119 -0.10 -11.77 -13.19
CA GLY A 119 0.74 -12.77 -13.86
C GLY A 119 2.02 -13.12 -13.08
N PRO A 120 3.19 -13.21 -13.75
CA PRO A 120 4.43 -13.71 -13.14
C PRO A 120 5.10 -12.72 -12.17
N ARG A 121 4.54 -11.51 -11.98
CA ARG A 121 5.15 -10.43 -11.20
C ARG A 121 5.35 -10.81 -9.73
N TRP A 122 4.42 -11.60 -9.17
CA TRP A 122 4.53 -12.10 -7.80
C TRP A 122 5.76 -12.97 -7.58
N ALA A 123 6.01 -13.93 -8.49
CA ALA A 123 7.12 -14.86 -8.35
C ALA A 123 8.48 -14.14 -8.33
N ALA A 124 8.65 -13.13 -9.19
CA ALA A 124 9.88 -12.33 -9.24
C ALA A 124 10.08 -11.50 -7.97
N LEU A 125 9.01 -10.91 -7.43
CA LEU A 125 9.08 -10.12 -6.19
C LEU A 125 9.33 -10.99 -4.97
N ALA A 126 8.61 -12.11 -4.84
CA ALA A 126 8.79 -13.09 -3.76
C ALA A 126 10.23 -13.62 -3.72
N ALA A 127 10.82 -13.93 -4.87
CA ALA A 127 12.20 -14.41 -4.96
C ALA A 127 13.26 -13.38 -4.49
N ASN A 128 12.93 -12.08 -4.47
CA ASN A 128 13.81 -11.06 -3.89
C ASN A 128 13.55 -10.88 -2.39
N TRP A 129 12.30 -10.96 -1.95
CA TRP A 129 11.98 -10.94 -0.51
C TRP A 129 12.61 -12.10 0.26
N THR A 130 12.75 -13.29 -0.34
CA THR A 130 13.45 -14.42 0.31
C THR A 130 14.94 -14.18 0.56
N LYS A 131 15.56 -13.21 -0.13
CA LYS A 131 16.96 -12.79 0.08
C LYS A 131 17.08 -11.75 1.19
N ALA A 132 15.98 -11.09 1.53
CA ALA A 132 15.94 -10.14 2.63
C ALA A 132 15.78 -10.88 3.96
N SER A 133 16.34 -10.32 5.03
CA SER A 133 16.19 -10.88 6.36
C SER A 133 14.80 -10.56 6.92
N ALA A 134 14.10 -11.60 7.38
CA ALA A 134 12.78 -11.51 7.99
C ALA A 134 12.86 -11.21 9.50
N GLY A 135 11.79 -10.65 10.06
CA GLY A 135 11.67 -10.44 11.51
C GLY A 135 12.38 -9.19 12.04
N ASN A 136 13.14 -8.48 11.22
CA ASN A 136 13.87 -7.27 11.63
C ASN A 136 13.03 -5.99 11.55
N TYR A 137 12.00 -5.97 10.69
CA TYR A 137 11.11 -4.82 10.59
C TYR A 137 9.70 -5.25 10.20
N ALA A 138 8.77 -5.13 11.16
CA ALA A 138 7.36 -5.50 11.04
C ALA A 138 6.67 -5.00 9.77
N PHE A 139 6.99 -3.78 9.34
CA PHE A 139 6.42 -3.18 8.14
C PHE A 139 6.89 -3.88 6.86
N ASN A 140 8.19 -4.19 6.77
CA ASN A 140 8.74 -4.95 5.65
C ASN A 140 8.16 -6.37 5.61
N ASP A 141 8.04 -7.01 6.77
CA ASP A 141 7.48 -8.37 6.87
C ASP A 141 6.05 -8.43 6.32
N ALA A 142 5.20 -7.44 6.62
CA ALA A 142 3.83 -7.39 6.07
C ALA A 142 3.84 -7.33 4.52
N HIS A 143 4.75 -6.56 3.93
CA HIS A 143 4.89 -6.46 2.47
C HIS A 143 5.53 -7.69 1.84
N ALA A 144 6.45 -8.35 2.55
CA ALA A 144 6.98 -9.65 2.15
C ALA A 144 5.88 -10.71 2.13
N MET A 145 4.99 -10.71 3.13
CA MET A 145 3.85 -11.62 3.19
C MET A 145 2.90 -11.43 2.00
N MET A 146 2.61 -10.20 1.57
CA MET A 146 1.83 -9.94 0.36
C MET A 146 2.45 -10.62 -0.87
N ALA A 147 3.77 -10.51 -1.02
CA ALA A 147 4.49 -11.12 -2.14
C ALA A 147 4.48 -12.65 -2.07
N PHE A 148 4.72 -13.25 -0.90
CA PHE A 148 4.72 -14.70 -0.73
C PHE A 148 3.34 -15.31 -0.94
N VAL A 149 2.29 -14.69 -0.42
CA VAL A 149 0.89 -15.09 -0.61
C VAL A 149 0.50 -14.95 -2.07
N GLY A 150 0.78 -13.79 -2.69
CA GLY A 150 0.48 -13.57 -4.11
C GLY A 150 1.20 -14.56 -5.03
N ALA A 151 2.39 -15.03 -4.64
CA ALA A 151 3.15 -16.03 -5.38
C ALA A 151 2.75 -17.49 -5.05
N GLY A 152 1.84 -17.72 -4.10
CA GLY A 152 1.47 -19.07 -3.65
C GLY A 152 2.61 -19.84 -2.95
N GLN A 153 3.56 -19.14 -2.34
CA GLN A 153 4.78 -19.72 -1.77
C GLN A 153 4.65 -20.03 -0.28
N GLU A 154 4.15 -21.21 0.04
CA GLU A 154 3.88 -21.65 1.42
C GLU A 154 5.12 -21.74 2.34
N ALA A 155 6.28 -22.12 1.81
CA ALA A 155 7.49 -22.27 2.62
C ALA A 155 8.02 -20.91 3.15
N PRO A 156 8.20 -19.87 2.30
CA PRO A 156 8.48 -18.51 2.77
C PRO A 156 7.43 -17.93 3.73
N VAL A 157 6.14 -18.18 3.50
CA VAL A 157 5.06 -17.78 4.43
C VAL A 157 5.30 -18.33 5.83
N ARG A 158 5.57 -19.64 5.95
CA ARG A 158 5.84 -20.27 7.25
C ARG A 158 7.11 -19.75 7.90
N ALA A 159 8.19 -19.58 7.12
CA ALA A 159 9.46 -19.07 7.63
C ALA A 159 9.34 -17.65 8.17
N LEU A 160 8.59 -16.77 7.48
CA LEU A 160 8.34 -15.40 7.92
C LEU A 160 7.54 -15.37 9.23
N LEU A 161 6.50 -16.20 9.34
CA LEU A 161 5.69 -16.28 10.57
C LEU A 161 6.51 -16.80 11.76
N GLU A 162 7.43 -17.73 11.53
CA GLU A 162 8.36 -18.20 12.57
C GLU A 162 9.35 -17.10 12.97
N ALA A 163 9.95 -16.40 12.01
CA ALA A 163 10.85 -15.28 12.28
C ALA A 163 10.16 -14.17 13.09
N GLN A 164 8.89 -13.88 12.82
CA GLN A 164 8.11 -12.93 13.63
C GLN A 164 7.84 -13.44 15.06
N ARG A 165 7.58 -14.74 15.24
CA ARG A 165 7.44 -15.33 16.59
C ARG A 165 8.71 -15.15 17.40
N GLU A 166 9.86 -15.43 16.81
CA GLU A 166 11.16 -15.22 17.44
C GLU A 166 11.42 -13.74 17.74
N ALA A 167 11.14 -12.83 16.77
CA ALA A 167 11.32 -11.39 16.96
C ALA A 167 10.47 -10.82 18.11
N MET A 168 9.26 -11.35 18.33
CA MET A 168 8.39 -10.91 19.43
C MET A 168 8.91 -11.27 20.83
N HIS A 169 9.90 -12.17 20.95
CA HIS A 169 10.59 -12.44 22.21
C HIS A 169 11.63 -11.37 22.58
N GLY A 170 11.98 -10.49 21.63
CA GLY A 170 12.82 -9.32 21.89
C GLY A 170 12.14 -8.26 22.76
N ASN A 171 12.92 -7.24 23.13
CA ASN A 171 12.48 -6.12 23.95
C ASN A 171 12.72 -4.75 23.29
N ASP A 172 12.96 -4.73 21.99
CA ASP A 172 13.10 -3.51 21.20
C ASP A 172 11.76 -3.03 20.63
N ASP A 173 11.79 -1.88 19.97
CA ASP A 173 10.62 -1.28 19.32
C ASP A 173 10.02 -2.22 18.27
N ASN A 174 10.85 -2.92 17.49
CA ASN A 174 10.37 -3.83 16.46
C ASN A 174 9.63 -5.04 17.05
N ALA A 175 10.05 -5.56 18.20
CA ALA A 175 9.33 -6.62 18.91
C ALA A 175 7.92 -6.16 19.29
N ALA A 176 7.77 -4.92 19.77
CA ALA A 176 6.46 -4.34 20.06
C ALA A 176 5.63 -4.07 18.78
N PHE A 177 6.24 -3.52 17.73
CA PHE A 177 5.58 -3.28 16.44
C PHE A 177 5.08 -4.58 15.79
N THR A 178 5.91 -5.62 15.86
CA THR A 178 5.57 -6.96 15.36
C THR A 178 4.43 -7.54 16.17
N ARG A 179 4.46 -7.48 17.50
CA ARG A 179 3.39 -8.01 18.35
C ARG A 179 2.05 -7.32 18.16
N ASP A 180 2.07 -6.00 18.13
CA ASP A 180 0.85 -5.20 18.21
C ASP A 180 0.19 -5.00 16.83
N VAL A 181 0.97 -4.96 15.75
CA VAL A 181 0.46 -4.67 14.39
C VAL A 181 0.98 -5.66 13.36
N GLY A 182 2.31 -5.86 13.27
CA GLY A 182 2.94 -6.60 12.19
C GLY A 182 2.48 -8.04 12.05
N HIS A 183 2.50 -8.79 13.14
CA HIS A 183 2.13 -10.21 13.16
C HIS A 183 0.63 -10.43 12.91
N PRO A 184 -0.31 -9.70 13.58
CA PRO A 184 -1.72 -9.76 13.22
C PRO A 184 -1.99 -9.43 11.74
N LEU A 185 -1.32 -8.40 11.19
CA LEU A 185 -1.49 -8.02 9.79
C LEU A 185 -0.96 -9.09 8.84
N THR A 186 0.22 -9.64 9.11
CA THR A 186 0.82 -10.74 8.35
C THR A 186 -0.09 -11.98 8.32
N LEU A 187 -0.68 -12.35 9.47
CA LEU A 187 -1.66 -13.43 9.55
C LEU A 187 -2.94 -13.09 8.74
N ALA A 188 -3.39 -11.84 8.78
CA ALA A 188 -4.58 -11.41 8.04
C ALA A 188 -4.39 -11.46 6.52
N ILE A 189 -3.21 -11.07 6.03
CA ILE A 189 -2.82 -11.15 4.62
C ILE A 189 -2.80 -12.60 4.17
N LYS A 190 -2.23 -13.51 4.97
CA LYS A 190 -2.29 -14.95 4.69
C LYS A 190 -3.74 -15.45 4.64
N ALA A 191 -4.54 -15.13 5.66
CA ALA A 191 -5.95 -15.53 5.70
C ALA A 191 -6.73 -15.01 4.48
N PHE A 192 -6.44 -13.80 4.01
CA PHE A 192 -7.07 -13.25 2.81
C PHE A 192 -6.71 -14.07 1.57
N GLY A 193 -5.43 -14.41 1.40
CA GLY A 193 -4.95 -15.26 0.32
C GLY A 193 -5.54 -16.67 0.34
N ASP A 194 -5.78 -17.22 1.53
CA ASP A 194 -6.45 -18.52 1.73
C ASP A 194 -7.97 -18.45 1.45
N GLY A 195 -8.52 -17.26 1.18
CA GLY A 195 -9.96 -17.04 1.03
C GLY A 195 -10.73 -17.01 2.36
N ASN A 196 -10.04 -17.00 3.50
CA ASN A 196 -10.64 -16.91 4.83
C ASN A 196 -10.87 -15.45 5.23
N TYR A 197 -11.86 -14.83 4.59
CA TYR A 197 -12.17 -13.41 4.78
C TYR A 197 -12.66 -13.09 6.20
N ALA A 198 -13.36 -14.01 6.87
CA ALA A 198 -13.81 -13.82 8.25
C ALA A 198 -12.62 -13.66 9.21
N GLU A 199 -11.56 -14.45 9.03
CA GLU A 199 -10.34 -14.35 9.82
C GLU A 199 -9.55 -13.07 9.49
N THR A 200 -9.48 -12.68 8.21
CA THR A 200 -8.90 -11.39 7.82
C THR A 200 -9.57 -10.22 8.55
N LEU A 201 -10.92 -10.19 8.56
CA LEU A 201 -11.69 -9.16 9.25
C LEU A 201 -11.40 -9.17 10.76
N ARG A 202 -11.39 -10.36 11.38
CA ARG A 202 -11.11 -10.51 12.82
C ARG A 202 -9.74 -9.96 13.21
N LEU A 203 -8.73 -10.18 12.37
CA LEU A 203 -7.35 -9.78 12.63
C LEU A 203 -7.07 -8.31 12.32
N ILE A 204 -7.66 -7.73 11.27
CA ILE A 204 -7.39 -6.34 10.89
C ILE A 204 -8.15 -5.34 11.76
N ARG A 205 -9.41 -5.62 12.13
CA ARG A 205 -10.26 -4.64 12.83
C ARG A 205 -9.61 -4.05 14.10
N PRO A 206 -8.98 -4.84 15.01
CA PRO A 206 -8.37 -4.30 16.22
C PRO A 206 -7.14 -3.42 15.97
N ILE A 207 -6.41 -3.65 14.87
CA ILE A 207 -5.15 -2.96 14.61
C ILE A 207 -5.30 -1.64 13.85
N ARG A 208 -6.45 -1.37 13.21
CA ARG A 208 -6.69 -0.16 12.39
C ARG A 208 -6.28 1.13 13.12
N ALA A 209 -6.72 1.29 14.36
CA ALA A 209 -6.48 2.51 15.14
C ALA A 209 -5.00 2.71 15.54
N ILE A 210 -4.21 1.63 15.53
CA ILE A 210 -2.81 1.63 15.98
C ILE A 210 -1.82 1.31 14.85
N ALA A 211 -2.29 1.17 13.61
CA ALA A 211 -1.47 0.76 12.48
C ALA A 211 -0.29 1.72 12.21
N HIS A 212 -0.39 2.99 12.59
CA HIS A 212 0.72 3.94 12.48
C HIS A 212 1.96 3.55 13.30
N ARG A 213 1.81 2.69 14.33
CA ARG A 213 2.90 2.33 15.25
C ARG A 213 4.04 1.57 14.59
N PHE A 214 3.77 0.78 13.54
CA PHE A 214 4.84 0.03 12.86
C PHE A 214 5.48 0.80 11.68
N GLY A 215 5.09 2.05 11.44
CA GLY A 215 5.63 2.93 10.40
C GLY A 215 4.77 3.06 9.14
N GLY A 216 5.41 3.52 8.06
CA GLY A 216 4.78 3.92 6.79
C GLY A 216 4.14 5.31 6.82
N SER A 217 3.69 5.80 5.66
CA SER A 217 2.82 6.97 5.53
C SER A 217 1.33 6.56 5.50
N HIS A 218 0.41 7.52 5.51
CA HIS A 218 -1.02 7.21 5.33
C HIS A 218 -1.30 6.46 4.02
N ALA A 219 -0.71 6.92 2.91
CA ALA A 219 -0.85 6.29 1.61
C ALA A 219 -0.33 4.84 1.60
N GLN A 220 0.79 4.56 2.28
CA GLN A 220 1.33 3.21 2.38
C GLN A 220 0.40 2.29 3.19
N ARG A 221 -0.11 2.78 4.33
CA ARG A 221 -1.01 2.00 5.21
C ARG A 221 -2.42 1.83 4.66
N ASP A 222 -2.86 2.63 3.69
CA ASP A 222 -4.19 2.52 3.06
C ASP A 222 -4.52 1.08 2.58
N VAL A 223 -3.49 0.31 2.22
CA VAL A 223 -3.61 -1.11 1.84
C VAL A 223 -4.29 -1.98 2.92
N ILE A 224 -4.17 -1.62 4.19
CA ILE A 224 -4.81 -2.32 5.32
C ILE A 224 -6.32 -2.14 5.25
N ASP A 225 -6.79 -0.89 5.09
CA ASP A 225 -8.21 -0.59 4.95
C ASP A 225 -8.78 -1.16 3.64
N LEU A 226 -8.02 -1.10 2.54
CA LEU A 226 -8.41 -1.73 1.27
C LEU A 226 -8.61 -3.25 1.43
N THR A 227 -7.69 -3.92 2.13
CA THR A 227 -7.81 -5.37 2.39
C THR A 227 -9.02 -5.68 3.26
N LEU A 228 -9.30 -4.84 4.26
CA LEU A 228 -10.46 -4.99 5.14
C LEU A 228 -11.79 -4.80 4.39
N ILE A 229 -11.91 -3.73 3.59
CA ILE A 229 -13.09 -3.46 2.76
C ILE A 229 -13.33 -4.63 1.80
N GLU A 230 -12.27 -5.10 1.12
CA GLU A 230 -12.38 -6.20 0.18
C GLU A 230 -12.76 -7.52 0.87
N ALA A 231 -12.22 -7.80 2.06
CA ALA A 231 -12.62 -8.97 2.85
C ALA A 231 -14.10 -8.90 3.26
N ALA A 232 -14.61 -7.72 3.65
CA ALA A 232 -16.02 -7.54 3.96
C ALA A 232 -16.90 -7.79 2.74
N LEU A 233 -16.51 -7.25 1.57
CA LEU A 233 -17.21 -7.47 0.31
C LEU A 233 -17.23 -8.94 -0.09
N ARG A 234 -16.08 -9.63 -0.06
CA ARG A 234 -15.96 -11.04 -0.48
C ARG A 234 -16.54 -12.04 0.51
N SER A 235 -16.68 -11.67 1.79
CA SER A 235 -17.36 -12.49 2.80
C SER A 235 -18.89 -12.40 2.73
N GLY A 236 -19.44 -11.44 1.96
CA GLY A 236 -20.87 -11.17 1.91
C GLY A 236 -21.44 -10.48 3.14
N ASP A 237 -20.59 -9.96 4.05
CA ASP A 237 -21.03 -9.16 5.20
C ASP A 237 -21.46 -7.76 4.73
N HIS A 238 -22.68 -7.68 4.21
CA HIS A 238 -23.25 -6.46 3.63
C HIS A 238 -23.23 -5.27 4.59
N ALA A 239 -23.56 -5.50 5.87
CA ALA A 239 -23.61 -4.43 6.86
C ALA A 239 -22.22 -3.84 7.10
N LEU A 240 -21.21 -4.70 7.27
CA LEU A 240 -19.83 -4.26 7.45
C LEU A 240 -19.26 -3.62 6.17
N ALA A 241 -19.50 -4.22 5.01
CA ALA A 241 -19.04 -3.69 3.73
C ALA A 241 -19.60 -2.28 3.48
N THR A 242 -20.89 -2.08 3.75
CA THR A 242 -21.55 -0.76 3.63
C THR A 242 -20.94 0.26 4.59
N ALA A 243 -20.74 -0.12 5.85
CA ALA A 243 -20.15 0.78 6.85
C ALA A 243 -18.73 1.19 6.47
N LEU A 244 -17.88 0.24 6.06
CA LEU A 244 -16.49 0.53 5.69
C LEU A 244 -16.39 1.33 4.38
N ALA A 245 -17.25 1.04 3.38
CA ALA A 245 -17.31 1.81 2.15
C ALA A 245 -17.74 3.26 2.42
N ALA A 246 -18.72 3.47 3.32
CA ALA A 246 -19.16 4.80 3.74
C ALA A 246 -18.06 5.56 4.50
N GLU A 247 -17.35 4.90 5.43
CA GLU A 247 -16.17 5.48 6.11
C GLU A 247 -15.15 5.98 5.08
N ARG A 248 -14.82 5.14 4.08
CA ARG A 248 -13.87 5.52 3.03
C ARG A 248 -14.38 6.66 2.17
N ALA A 249 -15.64 6.65 1.77
CA ALA A 249 -16.23 7.73 0.96
C ALA A 249 -16.20 9.08 1.70
N LEU A 250 -16.39 9.09 3.03
CA LEU A 250 -16.24 10.31 3.83
C LEU A 250 -14.78 10.77 3.90
N ALA A 251 -13.83 9.85 4.04
CA ALA A 251 -12.41 10.17 4.08
C ALA A 251 -11.84 10.60 2.71
N ARG A 252 -12.42 10.08 1.62
CA ARG A 252 -11.96 10.24 0.24
C ARG A 252 -13.15 10.47 -0.72
N PRO A 253 -13.80 11.64 -0.66
CA PRO A 253 -15.07 11.88 -1.34
C PRO A 253 -14.99 11.88 -2.87
N ASP A 254 -13.88 12.34 -3.44
CA ASP A 254 -13.69 12.45 -4.90
C ASP A 254 -12.96 11.24 -5.51
N SER A 255 -12.65 10.22 -4.71
CA SER A 255 -11.98 8.99 -5.16
C SER A 255 -12.93 8.09 -5.96
N LEU A 256 -12.53 7.72 -7.18
CA LEU A 256 -13.33 6.79 -8.00
C LEU A 256 -13.32 5.38 -7.40
N LEU A 257 -12.25 5.00 -6.69
CA LEU A 257 -12.16 3.76 -5.95
C LEU A 257 -13.15 3.72 -4.77
N SER A 258 -13.31 4.82 -4.02
CA SER A 258 -14.34 4.93 -2.97
C SER A 258 -15.75 4.75 -3.54
N ALA A 259 -16.03 5.37 -4.69
CA ALA A 259 -17.30 5.22 -5.38
C ALA A 259 -17.53 3.77 -5.86
N LEU A 260 -16.47 3.09 -6.32
CA LEU A 260 -16.53 1.67 -6.68
C LEU A 260 -16.90 0.78 -5.50
N PHE A 261 -16.27 0.96 -4.34
CA PHE A 261 -16.62 0.18 -3.15
C PHE A 261 -18.05 0.42 -2.68
N SER A 262 -18.52 1.67 -2.75
CA SER A 262 -19.90 2.02 -2.39
C SER A 262 -20.91 1.31 -3.29
N ARG A 263 -20.66 1.25 -4.61
CA ARG A 263 -21.50 0.50 -5.56
C ARG A 263 -21.48 -0.99 -5.26
N ARG A 264 -20.30 -1.60 -5.12
CA ARG A 264 -20.17 -3.03 -4.82
C ARG A 264 -20.85 -3.43 -3.50
N ALA A 265 -20.79 -2.57 -2.49
CA ALA A 265 -21.49 -2.82 -1.23
C ALA A 265 -23.02 -2.76 -1.40
N ALA A 266 -23.54 -1.82 -2.20
CA ALA A 266 -24.97 -1.75 -2.50
C ALA A 266 -25.46 -2.98 -3.28
N ASP A 267 -24.68 -3.45 -4.26
CA ASP A 267 -25.03 -4.62 -5.09
C ASP A 267 -25.09 -5.93 -4.27
N LEU A 268 -24.45 -6.00 -3.09
CA LEU A 268 -24.60 -7.15 -2.18
C LEU A 268 -26.00 -7.24 -1.56
N SER A 269 -26.75 -6.14 -1.47
CA SER A 269 -28.11 -6.14 -0.93
C SER A 269 -29.16 -6.72 -1.87
N GLU A 270 -28.81 -6.85 -3.16
CA GLU A 270 -29.71 -7.31 -4.21
C GLU A 270 -29.62 -8.83 -4.47
N ASN A 271 -28.72 -9.54 -3.77
CA ASN A 271 -28.50 -10.99 -3.86
C ASN A 271 -28.84 -11.72 -2.56
#